data_AF-A0A2E6W8I1-F1
#
_entry.id   AF-A0A2E6W8I1-F1
#
_cell.length_a   1.000
_cell.length_b   1.000
_cell.length_c   1.000
_cell.angle_alpha   90.00
_cell.angle_beta   90.00
_cell.angle_gamma   90.00
#
_symmetry.space_group_name_H-M   'P 1'
#
loop_
_entity.id
_entity.type
_entity.pdbx_description
1 polymer ?
#
loop_
_entity_poly.entity_id
_entity_poly.type
_entity_poly.pdbx_seq_one_letter_code
_entity_poly.pdbx_strand_id
1 'polypeptide(L)'
;MGYRSEVGFACDPIVKEIIKTVSEWNKDLRQLINDGDDLTHDKEQGRWRWDWVKWYEGYPEIDTMERIMQFVENAEMQGLSYDSFGFIRIGEDYGDIEQKGAPFEFDLYVNRSVEI
;
A
#
# COMPACT_ATOMS: atom_id res chain seq x y z
N MET A 1 5.35 15.82 17.66
CA MET A 1 5.89 14.49 17.34
C MET A 1 4.71 13.65 16.89
N GLY A 2 4.80 12.97 15.76
CA GLY A 2 3.69 12.20 15.20
C GLY A 2 4.16 10.80 14.84
N TYR A 3 3.30 9.82 15.11
CA TYR A 3 3.54 8.40 14.87
C TYR A 3 3.92 8.12 13.42
N ARG A 4 4.72 7.08 13.23
CA ARG A 4 5.16 6.58 11.93
C ARG A 4 4.82 5.11 11.80
N SER A 5 4.72 4.67 10.56
CA SER A 5 4.43 3.28 10.25
C SER A 5 5.42 2.77 9.22
N GLU A 6 5.68 1.48 9.33
CA GLU A 6 6.17 0.68 8.22
C GLU A 6 4.96 0.20 7.42
N VAL A 7 5.02 0.35 6.10
CA VAL A 7 3.93 -0.01 5.20
C VAL A 7 4.47 -0.83 4.05
N GLY A 8 3.82 -1.96 3.78
CA GLY A 8 3.99 -2.74 2.56
C GLY A 8 2.71 -2.70 1.74
N PHE A 9 2.85 -2.48 0.43
CA PHE A 9 1.75 -2.56 -0.52
C PHE A 9 2.20 -3.33 -1.76
N ALA A 10 1.40 -4.28 -2.19
CA ALA A 10 1.61 -5.02 -3.43
C ALA A 10 0.27 -5.14 -4.18
N CYS A 11 0.32 -5.16 -5.51
CA CYS A 11 -0.90 -5.23 -6.30
C CYS A 11 -0.68 -5.78 -7.71
N ASP A 12 -1.78 -6.22 -8.31
CA ASP A 12 -1.85 -6.68 -9.69
C ASP A 12 -1.67 -5.54 -10.72
N PRO A 13 -1.43 -5.87 -12.00
CA PRO A 13 -1.16 -4.86 -13.03
C PRO A 13 -2.26 -3.83 -13.22
N ILE A 14 -3.53 -4.24 -13.09
CA ILE A 14 -4.66 -3.33 -13.23
C ILE A 14 -4.65 -2.28 -12.11
N VAL A 15 -4.42 -2.69 -10.87
CA VAL A 15 -4.33 -1.78 -9.72
C VAL A 15 -3.10 -0.87 -9.84
N LYS A 16 -1.98 -1.40 -10.33
CA LYS A 16 -0.78 -0.61 -10.61
C LYS A 16 -1.05 0.51 -11.62
N GLU A 17 -1.72 0.20 -12.72
CA GLU A 17 -2.06 1.19 -13.74
C GLU A 17 -3.07 2.22 -13.22
N ILE A 18 -4.00 1.84 -12.32
CA ILE A 18 -4.85 2.80 -11.60
C ILE A 18 -3.99 3.76 -10.77
N ILE A 19 -3.08 3.25 -9.92
CA ILE A 19 -2.21 4.08 -9.08
C ILE A 19 -1.38 5.03 -9.93
N LYS A 20 -0.78 4.53 -11.01
CA LYS A 20 0.03 5.32 -11.94
C LYS A 20 -0.80 6.42 -12.61
N THR A 21 -1.99 6.08 -13.11
CA THR A 21 -2.91 7.04 -13.73
C THR A 21 -3.30 8.13 -12.74
N VAL A 22 -3.66 7.78 -11.51
CA VAL A 22 -3.99 8.76 -10.46
C VAL A 22 -2.78 9.62 -10.11
N SER A 23 -1.58 9.04 -10.06
CA SER A 23 -0.33 9.75 -9.75
C SER A 23 0.09 10.77 -10.81
N GLU A 24 -0.40 10.65 -12.06
CA GLU A 24 -0.08 11.62 -13.11
C GLU A 24 -0.70 13.01 -12.84
N TRP A 25 -1.87 13.05 -12.19
CA TRP A 25 -2.61 14.28 -11.91
C TRP A 25 -2.77 14.59 -10.41
N ASN A 26 -2.48 13.63 -9.52
CA ASN A 26 -2.41 13.86 -8.08
C ASN A 26 -0.94 13.89 -7.63
N LYS A 27 -0.43 15.11 -7.42
CA LYS A 27 0.96 15.35 -6.99
C LYS A 27 1.30 14.73 -5.63
N ASP A 28 0.34 14.65 -4.73
CA ASP A 28 0.57 14.19 -3.35
C ASP A 28 0.72 12.67 -3.35
N LEU A 29 -0.17 11.97 -4.08
CA LEU A 29 0.00 10.54 -4.34
C LEU A 29 1.31 10.24 -5.08
N ARG A 30 1.64 11.04 -6.10
CA ARG A 30 2.89 10.88 -6.84
C ARG A 30 4.11 10.96 -5.94
N GLN A 31 4.09 11.91 -5.01
CA GLN A 31 5.17 12.06 -4.03
C GLN A 31 5.24 10.84 -3.13
N LEU A 32 4.12 10.35 -2.60
CA LEU A 32 4.08 9.14 -1.78
C LEU A 32 4.69 7.94 -2.50
N ILE A 33 4.31 7.70 -3.75
CA ILE A 33 4.84 6.59 -4.56
C ILE A 33 6.35 6.76 -4.82
N ASN A 34 6.82 7.98 -5.08
CA ASN A 34 8.25 8.25 -5.28
C ASN A 34 9.08 8.13 -4.00
N ASP A 35 8.49 8.40 -2.84
CA ASP A 35 9.12 8.29 -1.52
C ASP A 35 9.17 6.83 -1.02
N GLY A 36 8.47 5.91 -1.69
CA GLY A 36 8.48 4.48 -1.40
C GLY A 36 9.58 3.74 -2.14
N ASP A 37 10.15 2.73 -1.49
CA ASP A 37 11.05 1.79 -2.13
C ASP A 37 10.26 0.92 -3.12
N ASP A 38 10.55 1.07 -4.41
CA ASP A 38 9.99 0.21 -5.45
C ASP A 38 10.70 -1.15 -5.43
N LEU A 39 9.98 -2.17 -4.96
CA LEU A 39 10.45 -3.56 -4.84
C LEU A 39 9.90 -4.44 -5.97
N THR A 40 9.43 -3.83 -7.06
CA THR A 40 8.88 -4.53 -8.21
C THR A 40 9.94 -5.38 -8.91
N HIS A 41 9.77 -6.71 -8.88
CA HIS A 41 10.62 -7.63 -9.66
C HIS A 41 10.08 -7.87 -11.08
N ASP A 42 8.76 -7.94 -11.24
CA ASP A 42 8.06 -8.03 -12.53
C ASP A 42 7.42 -6.67 -12.85
N LYS A 43 7.79 -6.07 -13.98
CA LYS A 43 7.34 -4.72 -14.38
C LYS A 43 5.83 -4.58 -14.44
N GLU A 44 5.09 -5.67 -14.62
CA GLU A 44 3.63 -5.63 -14.69
C GLU A 44 2.97 -5.46 -13.31
N GLN A 45 3.52 -6.03 -12.24
CA GLN A 45 2.96 -5.92 -10.87
C GLN A 45 3.50 -4.68 -10.13
N GLY A 46 2.77 -4.21 -9.12
CA GLY A 46 3.21 -3.10 -8.26
C GLY A 46 3.68 -3.63 -6.91
N ARG A 47 4.84 -3.17 -6.41
CA ARG A 47 5.27 -3.44 -5.04
C ARG A 47 6.06 -2.27 -4.46
N TRP A 48 5.58 -1.74 -3.34
CA TRP A 48 6.22 -0.64 -2.64
C TRP A 48 6.33 -0.92 -1.14
N ARG A 49 7.39 -0.38 -0.55
CA ARG A 49 7.61 -0.38 0.89
C ARG A 49 7.95 1.03 1.36
N TRP A 50 7.43 1.39 2.53
CA TRP A 50 7.80 2.61 3.24
C TRP A 50 8.18 2.25 4.67
N ASP A 51 9.42 2.55 5.07
CA ASP A 51 9.89 2.24 6.44
C ASP A 51 9.50 3.30 7.48
N TRP A 52 9.20 4.53 7.04
CA TRP A 52 8.99 5.65 7.95
C TRP A 52 7.97 6.67 7.42
N VAL A 53 6.73 6.21 7.20
CA VAL A 53 5.67 7.04 6.61
C VAL A 53 4.60 7.42 7.64
N LYS A 54 4.00 8.60 7.45
CA LYS A 54 2.83 9.03 8.21
C LYS A 54 1.57 8.46 7.58
N TRP A 55 1.18 7.27 7.99
CA TRP A 55 0.00 6.60 7.43
C TRP A 55 -1.24 6.84 8.32
N TYR A 56 -1.85 8.01 8.19
CA TYR A 56 -3.08 8.34 8.92
C TYR A 56 -4.00 9.26 8.12
N GLU A 57 -5.29 9.23 8.46
CA GLU A 57 -6.34 10.01 7.80
C GLU A 57 -6.04 11.51 7.81
N GLY A 58 -6.47 12.19 6.75
CA GLY A 58 -6.36 13.63 6.57
C GLY A 58 -5.09 14.10 5.86
N TYR A 59 -4.17 13.19 5.54
CA TYR A 59 -3.14 13.47 4.54
C TYR A 59 -3.66 13.14 3.15
N PRO A 60 -3.59 14.09 2.19
CA PRO A 60 -4.14 13.89 0.85
C PRO A 60 -3.64 12.64 0.14
N GLU A 61 -2.35 12.31 0.29
CA GLU A 61 -1.72 11.15 -0.32
C GLU A 61 -2.23 9.83 0.27
N ILE A 62 -2.40 9.77 1.59
CA ILE A 62 -2.91 8.60 2.31
C ILE A 62 -4.39 8.43 2.02
N ASP A 63 -5.18 9.50 2.12
CA ASP A 63 -6.61 9.48 1.79
C ASP A 63 -6.85 9.04 0.33
N THR A 64 -5.95 9.40 -0.58
CA THR A 64 -6.02 8.95 -1.98
C THR A 64 -5.73 7.45 -2.09
N MET A 65 -4.67 6.95 -1.45
CA MET A 65 -4.38 5.50 -1.43
C MET A 65 -5.50 4.69 -0.80
N GLU A 66 -6.05 5.15 0.32
CA GLU A 66 -7.20 4.53 0.99
C GLU A 66 -8.42 4.45 0.07
N ARG A 67 -8.71 5.52 -0.68
CA ARG A 67 -9.80 5.50 -1.67
C ARG A 67 -9.54 4.54 -2.82
N ILE A 68 -8.30 4.39 -3.27
CA ILE A 68 -7.93 3.41 -4.31
C ILE A 68 -8.17 1.99 -3.76
N MET A 69 -7.70 1.68 -2.55
CA MET A 69 -7.92 0.38 -1.91
C MET A 69 -9.42 0.10 -1.76
N GLN A 70 -10.19 1.05 -1.21
CA GLN A 70 -11.65 0.93 -1.09
C GLN A 70 -12.34 0.75 -2.45
N PHE A 71 -11.89 1.45 -3.50
CA PHE A 71 -12.42 1.27 -4.84
C PHE A 71 -12.21 -0.17 -5.34
N VAL A 72 -11.01 -0.73 -5.14
CA VAL A 72 -10.68 -2.11 -5.54
C VAL A 72 -11.48 -3.12 -4.73
N GLU A 73 -11.59 -2.94 -3.41
CA GLU A 73 -12.35 -3.82 -2.51
C GLU A 73 -13.84 -3.90 -2.88
N ASN A 74 -14.43 -2.79 -3.32
CA ASN A 74 -15.85 -2.69 -3.65
C ASN A 74 -16.14 -2.93 -5.16
N ALA A 75 -15.11 -3.12 -5.99
CA ALA A 75 -15.31 -3.30 -7.43
C ALA A 75 -15.76 -4.74 -7.74
N GLU A 76 -17.01 -4.90 -8.19
CA GLU A 76 -17.50 -6.14 -8.81
C GLU A 76 -17.33 -6.08 -10.35
N MET A 77 -16.10 -5.88 -10.81
CA MET A 77 -15.77 -5.79 -12.25
C MET A 77 -14.81 -6.91 -12.67
N GLN A 78 -14.90 -7.37 -13.93
CA GLN A 78 -13.97 -8.37 -14.45
C GLN A 78 -12.52 -7.87 -14.37
N GLY A 79 -11.69 -8.57 -13.59
CA GLY A 79 -10.27 -8.28 -13.43
C GLY A 79 -9.88 -7.48 -12.18
N LEU A 80 -10.86 -7.03 -11.37
CA LEU A 80 -10.61 -6.51 -10.03
C LEU A 80 -11.35 -7.38 -9.01
N SER A 81 -10.66 -7.74 -7.95
CA SER A 81 -11.25 -8.38 -6.77
C SER A 81 -10.56 -7.89 -5.51
N TYR A 82 -11.13 -8.29 -4.36
CA TYR A 82 -10.50 -8.10 -3.06
C TYR A 82 -9.05 -8.61 -3.02
N ASP A 83 -8.74 -9.65 -3.80
CA ASP A 83 -7.42 -10.27 -3.86
C ASP A 83 -6.45 -9.57 -4.83
N SER A 84 -6.87 -8.51 -5.54
CA SER A 84 -6.02 -7.78 -6.50
C SER A 84 -4.96 -6.88 -5.87
N PHE A 85 -4.95 -6.77 -4.53
CA PHE A 85 -3.89 -6.10 -3.79
C PHE A 85 -3.71 -6.72 -2.41
N GLY A 86 -2.55 -6.45 -1.82
CA GLY A 86 -2.20 -6.78 -0.45
C GLY A 86 -1.58 -5.59 0.24
N PHE A 87 -2.08 -5.24 1.41
CA PHE A 87 -1.60 -4.13 2.22
C PHE A 87 -1.34 -4.57 3.66
N ILE A 88 -0.20 -4.15 4.21
CA ILE A 88 0.13 -4.29 5.63
C ILE A 88 0.69 -2.96 6.14
N ARG A 89 0.15 -2.45 7.25
CA ARG A 89 0.72 -1.34 8.03
C ARG A 89 1.12 -1.86 9.42
N ILE A 90 2.31 -1.51 9.87
CA ILE A 90 2.79 -1.72 11.22
C ILE A 90 3.05 -0.35 11.85
N GLY A 91 2.29 0.00 12.88
CA GLY A 91 2.53 1.19 13.68
C GLY A 91 3.54 0.97 14.80
N GLU A 92 3.74 2.01 15.63
CA GLU A 92 4.76 2.00 16.69
C GLU A 92 4.36 1.14 17.90
N ASP A 93 3.06 0.92 18.11
CA ASP A 93 2.58 0.10 19.21
C ASP A 93 2.68 -1.40 18.88
N TYR A 94 3.07 -2.21 19.86
CA TYR A 94 3.36 -3.64 19.68
C TYR A 94 2.22 -4.44 19.00
N GLY A 95 0.97 -4.03 19.16
CA GLY A 95 -0.20 -4.67 18.55
C GLY A 95 -0.77 -3.95 17.32
N ASP A 96 -0.20 -2.81 16.92
CA ASP A 96 -0.74 -1.97 15.86
C ASP A 96 -0.32 -2.52 14.48
N ILE A 97 -0.99 -3.59 14.06
CA ILE A 97 -0.88 -4.14 12.72
C ILE A 97 -2.25 -4.04 12.06
N GLU A 98 -2.30 -3.47 10.87
CA GLU A 98 -3.47 -3.41 10.02
C GLU A 98 -3.19 -4.15 8.70
N GLN A 99 -4.16 -4.89 8.20
CA GLN A 99 -4.08 -5.60 6.92
C GLN A 99 -5.36 -5.37 6.11
N LYS A 100 -5.20 -5.19 4.80
CA LYS A 100 -6.29 -5.04 3.82
C LYS A 100 -5.99 -5.84 2.55
N GLY A 101 -7.03 -6.21 1.80
CA GLY A 101 -6.91 -7.09 0.64
C GLY A 101 -6.39 -8.48 1.02
N ALA A 102 -5.59 -9.08 0.15
CA ALA A 102 -4.99 -10.40 0.35
C ALA A 102 -3.45 -10.35 0.33
N PRO A 103 -2.77 -9.83 1.38
CA PRO A 103 -1.31 -9.76 1.45
C PRO A 103 -0.59 -11.08 1.18
N PHE A 104 -1.20 -12.20 1.59
CA PHE A 104 -0.68 -13.54 1.37
C PHE A 104 -0.49 -13.89 -0.12
N GLU A 105 -1.40 -13.47 -0.99
CA GLU A 105 -1.32 -13.72 -2.45
C GLU A 105 -0.12 -13.01 -3.10
N PHE A 106 0.43 -12.00 -2.40
CA PHE A 106 1.59 -11.23 -2.83
C PHE A 106 2.85 -11.53 -2.02
N ASP A 107 2.92 -12.65 -1.29
CA ASP A 107 4.06 -12.98 -0.44
C ASP A 107 4.44 -11.85 0.55
N LEU A 108 3.45 -11.07 1.01
CA LEU A 108 3.64 -9.95 1.93
C LEU A 108 3.30 -10.40 3.35
N TYR A 109 4.31 -10.38 4.23
CA TYR A 109 4.21 -10.91 5.60
C TYR A 109 4.83 -9.96 6.62
N VAL A 110 4.26 -9.94 7.84
CA VAL A 110 4.91 -9.32 9.00
C VAL A 110 6.01 -10.24 9.50
N ASN A 111 7.23 -9.72 9.59
CA ASN A 111 8.33 -10.37 10.30
C ASN A 111 8.64 -9.61 11.60
N ARG A 112 8.83 -10.35 12.70
CA ARG A 112 9.26 -9.78 13.98
C ARG A 112 10.41 -10.62 14.54
N SER A 113 11.50 -9.95 14.90
CA SER A 113 12.67 -10.54 15.54
C SER A 113 12.96 -9.85 16.87
N VAL A 114 13.69 -10.54 17.74
CA VAL A 114 14.27 -9.97 18.97
C VAL A 114 15.79 -9.94 18.78
N GLU A 115 16.40 -8.78 18.98
CA GLU A 115 17.85 -8.59 18.96
C GLU A 115 18.35 -8.25 20.37
N ILE A 116 19.52 -8.79 20.75
CA ILE A 116 20.15 -8.64 22.07
C ILE A 116 21.59 -8.16 21.87
#